data_AF-A0A662SCC0-F1
#
_entry.id   AF-A0A662SCC0-F1
#
_cell.length_a   1.000
_cell.length_b   1.000
_cell.length_c   1.000
_cell.angle_alpha   90.00
_cell.angle_beta   90.00
_cell.angle_gamma   90.00
#
_symmetry.space_group_name_H-M   'P 1'
#
loop_
_entity.id
_entity.type
_entity.pdbx_description
1 polymer ?
#
loop_
_entity_poly.entity_id
_entity_poly.type
_entity_poly.pdbx_seq_one_letter_code
_entity_poly.pdbx_strand_id
1 'polypeptide(L)'
;MKDLSKILELHRKWLEGKPTGRRADLREVDLSEVDLSEVDLREADLRGAKLDYSCWPLWCGTCDSSIKVDKSTAAQLLYHACIIAQQHIDIPKTLVEFVAEHFYRYNALEKLK
;
A
#
# COMPACT_ATOMS: atom_id res chain seq x y z
N MET A 1 8.82 13.45 13.95
CA MET A 1 7.81 12.54 13.35
C MET A 1 6.76 13.43 12.68
N LYS A 2 6.46 13.25 11.39
CA LYS A 2 5.32 13.95 10.79
C LYS A 2 4.07 13.58 11.58
N ASP A 3 3.21 14.53 11.88
CA ASP A 3 1.94 14.25 12.56
C ASP A 3 0.99 13.55 11.57
N LEU A 4 0.99 12.21 11.62
CA LEU A 4 0.17 11.37 10.74
C LEU A 4 -1.30 11.72 10.86
N SER A 5 -1.80 11.91 12.08
CA SER A 5 -3.18 12.32 12.35
C SER A 5 -3.51 13.63 11.63
N LYS A 6 -2.58 14.59 11.65
CA LYS A 6 -2.78 15.86 10.93
C LYS A 6 -2.83 15.68 9.42
N ILE A 7 -1.97 14.82 8.86
CA ILE A 7 -1.96 14.53 7.42
C ILE A 7 -3.29 13.91 7.00
N LEU A 8 -3.77 12.92 7.74
CA LEU A 8 -5.03 12.23 7.45
C LEU A 8 -6.24 13.17 7.61
N GLU A 9 -6.23 14.06 8.61
CA GLU A 9 -7.28 15.07 8.80
C GLU A 9 -7.36 16.03 7.60
N LEU A 10 -6.20 16.53 7.14
CA LEU A 10 -6.13 17.41 5.97
C LEU A 10 -6.55 16.68 4.69
N HIS A 11 -6.22 15.40 4.57
CA HIS A 11 -6.60 14.59 3.44
C HIS A 11 -8.10 14.35 3.35
N ARG A 12 -8.73 14.02 4.47
CA ARG A 12 -10.20 13.90 4.56
C ARG A 12 -10.88 15.21 4.13
N LYS A 13 -10.41 16.36 4.61
CA LYS A 13 -10.94 17.67 4.20
C LYS A 13 -10.77 17.92 2.70
N TRP A 14 -9.68 17.44 2.12
CA TRP A 14 -9.43 17.56 0.68
C TRP A 14 -10.41 16.73 -0.14
N LEU A 15 -10.67 15.49 0.26
CA LEU A 15 -11.68 14.63 -0.37
C LEU A 15 -13.10 15.21 -0.26
N GLU A 16 -13.39 15.94 0.82
CA GLU A 16 -14.63 16.70 1.01
C GLU A 16 -14.70 18.00 0.19
N GLY A 17 -13.66 18.35 -0.58
CA GLY A 17 -13.59 19.59 -1.35
C GLY A 17 -13.40 20.86 -0.51
N LYS A 18 -12.99 20.73 0.76
CA LYS A 18 -12.80 21.89 1.65
C LYS A 18 -11.51 22.64 1.30
N PRO A 19 -11.53 23.99 1.30
CA PRO A 19 -10.37 24.81 0.93
C PRO A 19 -9.18 24.67 1.89
N THR A 20 -9.39 24.15 3.10
CA THR A 20 -8.34 23.86 4.08
C THR A 20 -7.72 22.48 3.93
N GLY A 21 -8.24 21.65 3.02
CA GLY A 21 -7.77 20.30 2.78
C GLY A 21 -6.46 20.26 1.98
N ARG A 22 -5.67 19.20 2.19
CA ARG A 22 -4.48 18.89 1.39
C ARG A 22 -4.40 17.40 1.12
N ARG A 23 -4.03 17.02 -0.11
CA ARG A 23 -3.75 15.63 -0.48
C ARG A 23 -2.66 15.05 0.42
N ALA A 24 -2.81 13.80 0.87
CA ALA A 24 -1.85 13.15 1.74
C ALA A 24 -0.52 12.88 1.00
N ASP A 25 0.58 13.36 1.59
CA ASP A 25 1.95 13.00 1.22
C ASP A 25 2.56 12.15 2.34
N LEU A 26 2.46 10.83 2.15
CA LEU A 26 2.93 9.81 3.07
C LEU A 26 4.25 9.17 2.60
N ARG A 27 4.98 9.84 1.70
CA ARG A 27 6.25 9.33 1.20
C ARG A 27 7.26 9.19 2.31
N GLU A 28 7.97 8.06 2.30
CA GLU A 28 9.02 7.68 3.28
C GLU A 28 8.53 7.68 4.75
N VAL A 29 7.20 7.67 4.97
CA VAL A 29 6.64 7.65 6.33
C VAL A 29 6.67 6.21 6.85
N ASP A 30 7.07 6.06 8.10
CA ASP A 30 6.91 4.80 8.82
C ASP A 30 5.44 4.65 9.23
N LEU A 31 4.72 3.78 8.53
CA LEU A 31 3.33 3.40 8.80
C LEU A 31 3.27 1.97 9.36
N SER A 32 4.40 1.42 9.81
CA SER A 32 4.44 0.07 10.35
C SER A 32 3.53 -0.04 11.57
N GLU A 33 2.78 -1.15 11.67
CA GLU A 33 1.80 -1.41 12.73
C GLU A 33 0.63 -0.41 12.83
N VAL A 34 0.50 0.51 11.87
CA VAL A 34 -0.62 1.47 11.84
C VAL A 34 -1.87 0.82 11.27
N ASP A 35 -2.99 1.00 11.96
CA ASP A 35 -4.31 0.65 11.44
C ASP A 35 -4.79 1.74 10.47
N LEU A 36 -4.86 1.42 9.16
CA LEU A 36 -5.38 2.29 8.10
C LEU A 36 -6.69 1.74 7.50
N SER A 37 -7.35 0.77 8.16
CA SER A 37 -8.52 0.06 7.62
C SER A 37 -9.69 0.99 7.25
N GLU A 38 -9.93 2.02 8.06
CA GLU A 38 -11.01 3.00 7.87
C GLU A 38 -10.52 4.32 7.23
N VAL A 39 -9.28 4.36 6.74
CA VAL A 39 -8.69 5.58 6.18
C VAL A 39 -8.92 5.62 4.67
N ASP A 40 -9.62 6.66 4.23
CA ASP A 40 -9.73 6.98 2.80
C ASP A 40 -8.41 7.57 2.31
N LEU A 41 -7.58 6.73 1.67
CA LEU A 41 -6.27 7.07 1.09
C LEU A 41 -6.34 7.38 -0.41
N ARG A 42 -7.53 7.56 -0.99
CA ARG A 42 -7.66 7.85 -2.43
C ARG A 42 -6.80 9.05 -2.81
N GLU A 43 -6.02 8.95 -3.88
CA GLU A 43 -5.08 9.99 -4.35
C GLU A 43 -3.87 10.25 -3.43
N ALA A 44 -3.69 9.48 -2.34
CA ALA A 44 -2.51 9.61 -1.48
C ALA A 44 -1.21 9.15 -2.19
N ASP A 45 -0.08 9.71 -1.75
CA ASP A 45 1.25 9.31 -2.21
C ASP A 45 1.99 8.52 -1.12
N LEU A 46 2.17 7.22 -1.34
CA LEU A 46 2.72 6.24 -0.40
C LEU A 46 4.10 5.71 -0.84
N ARG A 47 4.73 6.32 -1.85
CA ARG A 47 6.06 5.90 -2.33
C ARG A 47 7.09 5.91 -1.19
N GLY A 48 7.77 4.80 -0.97
CA GLY A 48 8.75 4.60 0.09
C GLY A 48 8.17 4.45 1.50
N ALA A 49 6.84 4.43 1.66
CA ALA A 49 6.24 4.21 2.98
C ALA A 49 6.54 2.79 3.48
N LYS A 50 6.87 2.66 4.77
CA LYS A 50 6.99 1.35 5.42
C LYS A 50 5.62 0.90 5.90
N LEU A 51 5.15 -0.24 5.43
CA LEU A 51 3.78 -0.72 5.62
C LEU A 51 3.73 -2.04 6.38
N ASP A 52 4.85 -2.41 6.99
CA ASP A 52 5.02 -3.67 7.67
C ASP A 52 4.00 -3.77 8.81
N TYR A 53 3.18 -4.83 8.82
CA TYR A 53 2.13 -5.03 9.83
C TYR A 53 1.02 -3.96 9.83
N SER A 54 0.95 -3.11 8.81
CA SER A 54 -0.15 -2.14 8.67
C SER A 54 -1.42 -2.78 8.11
N CYS A 55 -2.59 -2.26 8.50
CA CYS A 55 -3.86 -2.64 7.88
C CYS A 55 -4.11 -1.74 6.66
N TRP A 56 -3.71 -2.17 5.45
CA TRP A 56 -3.95 -1.40 4.22
C TRP A 56 -5.43 -1.50 3.78
N PRO A 57 -6.10 -0.39 3.44
CA PRO A 57 -7.49 -0.43 2.97
C PRO A 57 -7.57 -1.00 1.54
N LEU A 58 -8.04 -2.26 1.40
CA LEU A 58 -8.17 -2.96 0.12
C LEU A 58 -9.58 -2.85 -0.50
N TRP A 59 -10.39 -1.88 -0.10
CA TRP A 59 -11.72 -1.67 -0.67
C TRP A 59 -11.64 -1.21 -2.13
N CYS A 60 -12.65 -1.58 -2.93
CA CYS A 60 -12.70 -1.37 -4.39
C CYS A 60 -12.61 0.10 -4.84
N GLY A 61 -12.82 1.07 -3.94
CA GLY A 61 -12.57 2.49 -4.21
C GLY A 61 -11.11 2.82 -4.50
N THR A 62 -10.17 1.95 -4.12
CA THR A 62 -8.74 2.06 -4.47
C THR A 62 -8.45 1.74 -5.94
N CYS A 63 -9.34 1.00 -6.62
CA CYS A 63 -9.17 0.61 -8.03
C CYS A 63 -9.45 1.78 -9.00
N ASP A 64 -10.25 2.75 -8.57
CA ASP A 64 -10.61 3.97 -9.32
C ASP A 64 -9.78 5.19 -8.89
N SER A 65 -8.92 5.04 -7.88
CA SER A 65 -8.24 6.16 -7.23
C SER A 65 -6.74 6.07 -7.45
N SER A 66 -6.10 7.18 -7.84
CA SER A 66 -4.69 7.20 -8.23
C SER A 66 -3.73 7.16 -7.03
N ILE A 67 -3.89 6.18 -6.13
CA ILE A 67 -2.93 5.93 -5.06
C ILE A 67 -1.57 5.66 -5.70
N LYS A 68 -0.57 6.44 -5.29
CA LYS A 68 0.78 6.33 -5.84
C LYS A 68 1.62 5.47 -4.92
N VAL A 69 2.08 4.35 -5.46
CA VAL A 69 3.00 3.42 -4.81
C VAL A 69 4.25 3.25 -5.66
N ASP A 70 5.35 2.85 -5.04
CA ASP A 70 6.54 2.43 -5.78
C ASP A 70 6.50 0.93 -6.09
N LYS A 71 7.55 0.43 -6.75
CA LYS A 71 7.64 -0.98 -7.12
C LYS A 71 7.74 -1.90 -5.91
N SER A 72 8.40 -1.48 -4.82
CA SER A 72 8.54 -2.28 -3.61
C SER A 72 7.22 -2.45 -2.87
N THR A 73 6.45 -1.38 -2.71
CA THR A 73 5.10 -1.43 -2.15
C THR A 73 4.17 -2.27 -3.02
N ALA A 74 4.23 -2.11 -4.35
CA ALA A 74 3.45 -2.94 -5.27
C ALA A 74 3.84 -4.42 -5.15
N ALA A 75 5.13 -4.73 -5.08
CA ALA A 75 5.63 -6.09 -4.93
C ALA A 75 5.25 -6.71 -3.58
N GLN A 76 5.24 -5.92 -2.50
CA GLN A 76 4.73 -6.37 -1.20
C GLN A 76 3.25 -6.79 -1.28
N LEU A 77 2.39 -5.95 -1.87
CA LEU A 77 0.96 -6.27 -2.04
C LEU A 77 0.77 -7.51 -2.93
N LEU A 78 1.48 -7.57 -4.06
CA LEU A 78 1.44 -8.71 -4.98
C LEU A 78 1.92 -9.98 -4.31
N TYR A 79 2.98 -9.93 -3.50
CA TYR A 79 3.45 -11.08 -2.74
C TYR A 79 2.33 -11.69 -1.88
N HIS A 80 1.67 -10.85 -1.07
CA HIS A 80 0.59 -11.32 -0.20
C HIS A 80 -0.61 -11.86 -0.99
N ALA A 81 -1.01 -11.17 -2.08
CA ALA A 81 -2.07 -11.63 -2.96
C ALA A 81 -1.73 -12.98 -3.62
N CYS A 82 -0.49 -13.13 -4.12
CA CYS A 82 -0.03 -14.36 -4.76
C CYS A 82 0.02 -15.54 -3.79
N ILE A 83 0.48 -15.33 -2.55
CA ILE A 83 0.48 -16.37 -1.50
C ILE A 83 -0.93 -16.92 -1.21
N ILE A 84 -1.95 -16.06 -1.27
CA ILE A 84 -3.34 -16.46 -1.07
C ILE A 84 -3.87 -17.14 -2.33
N ALA A 85 -3.64 -16.55 -3.49
CA ALA A 85 -4.20 -16.98 -4.76
C ALA A 85 -3.61 -18.30 -5.28
N GLN A 86 -2.34 -18.62 -4.96
CA GLN A 86 -1.67 -19.85 -5.44
C GLN A 86 -2.37 -21.15 -5.03
N GLN A 87 -3.28 -21.11 -4.04
CA GLN A 87 -4.11 -22.25 -3.66
C GLN A 87 -5.20 -22.58 -4.70
N HIS A 88 -5.48 -21.65 -5.60
CA HIS A 88 -6.61 -21.70 -6.53
C HIS A 88 -6.19 -21.53 -7.99
N ILE A 89 -5.08 -20.83 -8.25
CA ILE A 89 -4.60 -20.52 -9.59
C ILE A 89 -3.08 -20.70 -9.67
N ASP A 90 -2.60 -21.04 -10.86
CA ASP A 90 -1.17 -20.99 -11.15
C ASP A 90 -0.71 -19.53 -11.26
N ILE A 91 0.33 -19.16 -10.52
CA ILE A 91 0.89 -17.81 -10.56
C ILE A 91 1.87 -17.69 -11.73
N PRO A 92 1.66 -16.77 -12.68
CA PRO A 92 2.59 -16.54 -13.78
C PRO A 92 4.01 -16.25 -13.28
N LYS A 93 5.01 -16.89 -13.90
CA LYS A 93 6.43 -16.71 -13.59
C LYS A 93 6.86 -15.24 -13.57
N THR A 94 6.32 -14.43 -14.48
CA THR A 94 6.60 -12.99 -14.58
C THR A 94 6.19 -12.22 -13.32
N LEU A 95 5.11 -12.62 -12.65
CA LEU A 95 4.70 -12.01 -11.38
C LEU A 95 5.64 -12.44 -10.25
N VAL A 96 6.05 -13.71 -10.23
CA VAL A 96 7.05 -14.21 -9.25
C VAL A 96 8.37 -13.45 -9.39
N GLU A 97 8.85 -13.26 -10.62
CA GLU A 97 10.06 -12.50 -10.93
C GLU A 97 9.94 -11.03 -10.49
N PHE A 98 8.83 -10.36 -10.82
CA PHE A 98 8.60 -8.99 -10.39
C PHE A 98 8.63 -8.86 -8.86
N VAL A 99 7.96 -9.77 -8.14
CA VAL A 99 7.96 -9.80 -6.67
C VAL A 99 9.37 -10.05 -6.14
N ALA A 100 10.10 -11.00 -6.72
CA ALA A 100 11.46 -11.34 -6.31
C ALA A 100 12.46 -10.18 -6.47
N GLU A 101 12.33 -9.44 -7.55
CA GLU A 101 13.19 -8.30 -7.86
C GLU A 101 12.92 -7.07 -6.99
N HIS A 102 11.72 -6.95 -6.40
CA HIS A 102 11.30 -5.69 -5.78
C HIS A 102 10.84 -5.84 -4.33
N PHE A 103 10.68 -7.06 -3.81
CA PHE A 103 10.31 -7.33 -2.42
C PHE A 103 11.33 -8.22 -1.71
N TYR A 104 12.32 -7.56 -1.11
CA TYR A 104 13.42 -8.23 -0.40
C TYR A 104 13.06 -8.51 1.06
N ARG A 105 12.17 -9.49 1.29
CA ARG A 105 12.01 -10.11 2.61
C ARG A 105 12.66 -11.49 2.62
N TYR A 106 13.45 -11.74 3.66
CA TYR A 106 14.11 -13.04 3.89
C TYR A 106 13.06 -14.16 3.81
N ASN A 107 13.27 -15.13 2.91
CA ASN A 107 12.42 -16.29 2.69
C ASN A 107 11.01 -16.04 2.12
N ALA A 108 10.69 -14.83 1.62
CA ALA A 108 9.40 -14.57 0.99
C ALA A 108 9.19 -15.49 -0.23
N LEU A 109 10.20 -15.58 -1.10
CA LEU A 109 10.13 -16.34 -2.34
C LEU A 109 10.09 -17.86 -2.15
N GLU A 110 10.58 -18.39 -1.04
CA GLU A 110 10.48 -19.83 -0.76
C GLU A 110 9.04 -20.30 -0.58
N LYS A 111 8.12 -19.37 -0.25
CA LYS A 111 6.70 -19.62 -0.02
C LYS A 111 5.84 -19.48 -1.28
N LEU A 112 6.39 -18.92 -2.34
CA LEU A 112 5.76 -18.76 -3.64
C LEU A 112 6.32 -19.87 -4.55
N LYS A 113 5.59 -20.97 -4.72
CA LYS A 113 6.03 -22.16 -5.47
C LYS A 113 4.96 -22.62 -6.44
#